data_AF-A0A919NSG1-F1
#
_entry.id   AF-A0A919NSG1-F1
#
_cell.length_a   1.000
_cell.length_b   1.000
_cell.length_c   1.000
_cell.angle_alpha   90.00
_cell.angle_beta   90.00
_cell.angle_gamma   90.00
#
_symmetry.space_group_name_H-M   'P 1'
#
loop_
_entity.id
_entity.type
_entity.pdbx_description
1 polymer ?
#
loop_
_entity_poly.entity_id
_entity_poly.type
_entity_poly.pdbx_seq_one_letter_code
_entity_poly.pdbx_strand_id
1 'polypeptide(L)'
;MNSRTKRMVKRIAGGAAAVVLSVTSGLVATTSPAQAAADCDESIYIRNGDGSGKFTRTGTLEAGPYGACDDRKTLAKGAKFWIHCSWPNDYGNLWYYVRLEGTSTYGWVWEGDVSVSYTDDNNDGILTIYSCG
;
A
#
# COMPACT_ATOMS: atom_id res chain seq x y z
N MET A 1 9.77 -1.18 -47.77
CA MET A 1 8.68 -1.11 -48.77
C MET A 1 7.45 -0.51 -48.10
N ASN A 2 6.95 0.60 -48.65
CA ASN A 2 5.75 1.30 -48.20
C ASN A 2 4.48 0.51 -48.53
N SER A 3 3.42 0.65 -47.73
CA SER A 3 2.09 0.82 -48.33
C SER A 3 1.24 1.80 -47.51
N ARG A 4 0.84 2.87 -48.19
CA ARG A 4 -0.08 3.92 -47.77
C ARG A 4 -1.45 3.62 -48.38
N THR A 5 -2.53 3.61 -47.60
CA THR A 5 -3.90 3.80 -48.12
C THR A 5 -4.75 4.46 -47.03
N LYS A 6 -4.85 5.80 -47.02
CA LYS A 6 -5.91 6.67 -47.56
C LYS A 6 -7.24 6.66 -46.77
N ARG A 7 -7.54 7.84 -46.22
CA ARG A 7 -8.73 8.29 -45.48
C ARG A 7 -10.04 8.05 -46.26
N MET A 8 -11.14 7.84 -45.53
CA MET A 8 -12.43 8.40 -45.96
C MET A 8 -13.23 8.88 -44.74
N VAL A 9 -13.44 10.20 -44.74
CA VAL A 9 -14.27 10.97 -43.81
C VAL A 9 -15.74 10.74 -44.16
N LYS A 10 -16.58 10.38 -43.18
CA LYS A 10 -18.02 10.58 -43.30
C LYS A 10 -18.46 11.69 -42.34
N ARG A 11 -18.72 12.85 -42.93
CA ARG A 11 -19.42 13.97 -42.31
C ARG A 11 -20.85 13.51 -41.98
N ILE A 12 -21.27 13.65 -40.74
CA ILE A 12 -22.69 13.76 -40.40
C ILE A 12 -22.84 15.12 -39.75
N ALA A 13 -23.32 16.08 -40.55
CA ALA A 13 -23.89 17.32 -40.08
C ALA A 13 -25.40 17.06 -39.91
N GLY A 14 -25.98 17.50 -38.80
CA GLY A 14 -27.43 17.51 -38.65
C GLY A 14 -27.88 17.71 -37.21
N GLY A 15 -28.41 18.90 -36.92
CA GLY A 15 -29.39 19.10 -35.85
C GLY A 15 -28.88 19.87 -34.64
N ALA A 16 -28.86 21.20 -34.73
CA ALA A 16 -28.99 22.05 -33.57
C ALA A 16 -30.42 21.91 -33.03
N ALA A 17 -30.58 21.31 -31.86
CA ALA A 17 -31.75 21.50 -31.01
C ALA A 17 -31.22 22.07 -29.68
N ALA A 18 -31.29 23.40 -29.56
CA ALA A 18 -31.00 24.09 -28.32
C ALA A 18 -32.11 23.75 -27.32
N VAL A 19 -31.86 22.77 -26.46
CA VAL A 19 -32.63 22.62 -25.22
C VAL A 19 -32.04 23.62 -24.24
N VAL A 20 -32.74 24.74 -24.07
CA VAL A 20 -32.52 25.66 -22.95
C VAL A 20 -32.94 24.90 -21.69
N LEU A 21 -31.96 24.22 -21.07
CA LEU A 21 -32.14 23.61 -19.76
C LEU A 21 -31.63 24.60 -18.73
N SER A 22 -32.56 25.16 -17.97
CA SER A 22 -32.34 26.07 -16.85
C SER A 22 -31.21 25.56 -15.97
N VAL A 23 -30.10 26.32 -15.89
CA VAL A 23 -29.02 26.06 -14.93
C VAL A 23 -29.54 26.45 -13.55
N THR A 24 -30.25 25.55 -12.89
CA THR A 24 -30.32 25.58 -11.44
C THR A 24 -28.97 25.09 -10.95
N SER A 25 -28.11 26.02 -10.54
CA SER A 25 -26.87 25.73 -9.82
C SER A 25 -27.19 25.03 -8.50
N GLY A 26 -27.46 23.73 -8.57
CA GLY A 26 -27.47 22.86 -7.40
C GLY A 26 -26.02 22.64 -7.00
N LEU A 27 -25.64 23.14 -5.83
CA LEU A 27 -24.43 22.67 -5.15
C LEU A 27 -24.60 21.17 -4.91
N VAL A 28 -23.98 20.34 -5.74
CA VAL A 28 -23.78 18.94 -5.42
C VAL A 28 -22.78 18.90 -4.27
N ALA A 29 -23.28 18.75 -3.04
CA ALA A 29 -22.46 18.45 -1.89
C ALA A 29 -21.88 17.04 -2.11
N THR A 30 -20.66 16.97 -2.63
CA THR A 30 -19.89 15.72 -2.65
C THR A 30 -19.49 15.43 -1.22
N THR A 31 -20.24 14.58 -0.53
CA THR A 31 -19.80 14.01 0.74
C THR A 31 -18.62 13.10 0.43
N SER A 32 -17.39 13.53 0.75
CA SER A 32 -16.25 12.65 0.73
C SER A 32 -16.51 11.48 1.69
N PRO A 33 -16.16 10.24 1.33
CA PRO A 33 -16.26 9.14 2.28
C PRO A 33 -15.44 9.49 3.52
N ALA A 34 -16.02 9.31 4.70
CA ALA A 34 -15.28 9.40 5.94
C ALA A 34 -14.21 8.30 5.93
N GLN A 35 -12.94 8.69 6.05
CA GLN A 35 -11.85 7.74 6.15
C GLN A 35 -11.89 7.10 7.55
N ALA A 36 -11.70 5.77 7.60
CA ALA A 36 -11.58 5.06 8.86
C ALA A 36 -10.40 5.65 9.65
N ALA A 37 -10.60 5.88 10.95
CA ALA A 37 -9.52 6.28 11.83
C ALA A 37 -8.45 5.18 11.85
N ALA A 38 -7.18 5.57 11.92
CA ALA A 38 -6.09 4.61 12.02
C ALA A 38 -6.26 3.74 13.27
N ASP A 39 -6.24 2.41 13.09
CA ASP A 39 -6.18 1.46 14.19
C ASP A 39 -4.72 1.21 14.57
N CYS A 40 -4.30 1.73 15.72
CA CYS A 40 -2.94 1.58 16.22
C CYS A 40 -2.79 0.47 17.26
N ASP A 41 -3.89 -0.20 17.64
CA ASP A 41 -3.91 -1.29 18.62
C ASP A 41 -4.36 -2.61 17.96
N GLU A 42 -3.87 -2.84 16.75
CA GLU A 42 -4.33 -3.95 15.94
C GLU A 42 -3.87 -5.29 16.57
N SER A 43 -4.86 -6.09 17.00
CA SER A 43 -4.62 -7.42 17.54
C SER A 43 -4.18 -8.36 16.44
N ILE A 44 -2.90 -8.74 16.44
CA ILE A 44 -2.31 -9.59 15.42
C ILE A 44 -2.05 -11.02 15.89
N TYR A 45 -2.28 -11.98 15.00
CA TYR A 45 -1.81 -13.34 15.20
C TYR A 45 -0.38 -13.48 14.65
N ILE A 46 0.61 -13.34 15.54
CA ILE A 46 2.03 -13.39 15.15
C ILE A 46 2.42 -14.81 14.78
N ARG A 47 2.76 -15.01 13.50
CA ARG A 47 3.47 -16.19 13.01
C ARG A 47 4.88 -15.79 12.59
N ASN A 48 5.79 -16.76 12.51
CA ASN A 48 7.13 -16.51 11.98
C ASN A 48 7.12 -16.85 10.49
N GLY A 49 6.83 -15.86 9.65
CA GLY A 49 6.89 -15.99 8.20
C GLY A 49 8.32 -16.13 7.69
N ASP A 50 8.42 -16.58 6.45
CA ASP A 50 9.67 -16.72 5.72
C ASP A 50 9.93 -15.43 4.94
N GLY A 51 10.98 -14.71 5.31
CA GLY A 51 11.31 -13.44 4.69
C GLY A 51 12.04 -12.48 5.60
N SER A 52 12.84 -11.63 4.95
CA SER A 52 13.60 -10.58 5.58
C SER A 52 13.56 -9.32 4.74
N GLY A 53 14.08 -8.23 5.29
CA GLY A 53 14.21 -7.01 4.53
C GLY A 53 15.19 -6.05 5.15
N LYS A 54 15.30 -4.90 4.49
CA LYS A 54 16.08 -3.77 4.98
C LYS A 54 15.44 -2.45 4.59
N PHE A 55 15.69 -1.44 5.41
CA PHE A 55 15.34 -0.05 5.10
C PHE A 55 16.15 0.47 3.91
N THR A 56 15.48 1.06 2.93
CA THR A 56 16.11 1.66 1.73
C THR A 56 16.45 3.14 1.92
N ARG A 57 15.83 3.76 2.92
CA ARG A 57 16.00 5.14 3.40
C ARG A 57 15.87 5.15 4.93
N THR A 58 16.07 6.30 5.57
CA THR A 58 15.67 6.45 6.98
C THR A 58 14.16 6.31 7.09
N GLY A 59 13.70 5.53 8.05
CA GLY A 59 12.27 5.31 8.31
C GLY A 59 12.03 4.97 9.77
N THR A 60 10.83 4.54 10.08
CA THR A 60 10.34 4.34 11.44
C THR A 60 9.79 2.93 11.61
N LEU A 61 9.86 2.44 12.85
CA LEU A 61 9.18 1.24 13.30
C LEU A 61 7.95 1.70 14.08
N GLU A 62 6.76 1.43 13.53
CA GLU A 62 5.50 1.97 14.06
C GLU A 62 4.82 1.04 15.07
N ALA A 63 3.96 1.63 15.90
CA ALA A 63 3.11 0.89 16.83
C ALA A 63 1.97 0.12 16.14
N GLY A 64 1.48 0.61 15.01
CA GLY A 64 0.43 -0.01 14.19
C GLY A 64 0.69 0.16 12.68
N PRO A 65 -0.10 -0.47 11.80
CA PRO A 65 0.09 -0.44 10.34
C PRO A 65 -0.46 0.86 9.72
N TYR A 66 -0.18 2.00 10.34
CA TYR A 66 -0.52 3.33 9.85
C TYR A 66 0.57 4.32 10.22
N GLY A 67 0.94 5.21 9.30
CA GLY A 67 1.91 6.28 9.58
C GLY A 67 1.37 7.38 10.51
N ALA A 68 0.14 7.24 11.00
CA ALA A 68 -0.42 8.08 12.05
C ALA A 68 -0.24 7.48 13.46
N CYS A 69 0.24 6.23 13.55
CA CYS A 69 0.55 5.59 14.81
C CYS A 69 1.89 6.07 15.37
N ASP A 70 2.10 5.88 16.67
CA ASP A 70 3.33 6.33 17.32
C ASP A 70 4.57 5.57 16.83
N ASP A 71 5.63 6.34 16.57
CA ASP A 71 6.96 5.81 16.30
C ASP A 71 7.52 5.10 17.55
N ARG A 72 7.85 3.81 17.42
CA ARG A 72 8.62 3.08 18.44
C ARG A 72 10.11 3.34 18.32
N LYS A 73 10.61 3.49 17.09
CA LYS A 73 12.05 3.67 16.82
C LYS A 73 12.32 4.22 15.42
N THR A 74 13.21 5.21 15.32
CA THR A 74 13.79 5.62 14.05
C THR A 74 14.92 4.67 13.63
N LEU A 75 14.94 4.29 12.36
CA LEU A 75 15.87 3.33 11.79
C LEU A 75 16.61 3.96 10.62
N ALA A 76 17.93 3.80 10.61
CA ALA A 76 18.76 4.25 9.51
C ALA A 76 18.58 3.36 8.28
N LYS A 77 18.89 3.91 7.10
CA LYS A 77 19.04 3.14 5.87
C LYS A 77 19.95 1.92 6.10
N GLY A 78 19.53 0.77 5.61
CA GLY A 78 20.25 -0.50 5.72
C GLY A 78 19.94 -1.31 6.98
N ALA A 79 19.19 -0.76 7.95
CA ALA A 79 18.70 -1.54 9.09
C ALA A 79 17.90 -2.75 8.60
N LYS A 80 18.24 -3.94 9.10
CA LYS A 80 17.63 -5.21 8.68
C LYS A 80 16.59 -5.71 9.65
N PHE A 81 15.67 -6.52 9.14
CA PHE A 81 14.57 -7.09 9.91
C PHE A 81 14.12 -8.44 9.33
N TRP A 82 13.38 -9.17 10.15
CA TRP A 82 12.73 -10.44 9.82
C TRP A 82 11.21 -10.25 9.80
N ILE A 83 10.54 -10.77 8.77
CA ILE A 83 9.11 -10.58 8.56
C ILE A 83 8.35 -11.68 9.27
N HIS A 84 7.37 -11.29 10.09
CA HIS A 84 6.49 -12.23 10.78
C HIS A 84 5.18 -12.42 9.99
N CYS A 85 4.57 -11.31 9.60
CA CYS A 85 3.36 -11.31 8.80
C CYS A 85 3.22 -9.98 8.05
N SER A 86 2.26 -9.94 7.14
CA SER A 86 1.91 -8.75 6.36
C SER A 86 0.44 -8.38 6.55
N TRP A 87 0.14 -7.09 6.41
CA TRP A 87 -1.21 -6.55 6.56
C TRP A 87 -1.42 -5.40 5.58
N PRO A 88 -2.36 -5.53 4.62
CA PRO A 88 -2.85 -4.39 3.87
C PRO A 88 -3.83 -3.60 4.76
N ASN A 89 -3.49 -2.36 5.08
CA ASN A 89 -4.39 -1.52 5.86
C ASN A 89 -5.58 -1.01 5.01
N ASP A 90 -6.53 -0.32 5.64
CA ASP A 90 -7.75 0.19 4.98
C ASP A 90 -7.49 1.19 3.83
N TYR A 91 -6.27 1.73 3.75
CA TYR A 91 -5.83 2.64 2.69
C TYR A 91 -5.17 1.91 1.52
N GLY A 92 -5.11 0.57 1.56
CA GLY A 92 -4.44 -0.26 0.57
C GLY A 92 -2.92 -0.23 0.64
N ASN A 93 -2.35 0.33 1.71
CA ASN A 93 -0.91 0.30 1.93
C ASN A 93 -0.51 -1.01 2.59
N LEU A 94 0.51 -1.68 2.06
CA LEU A 94 1.03 -2.89 2.66
C LEU A 94 2.02 -2.55 3.79
N TRP A 95 1.83 -3.21 4.92
CA TRP A 95 2.69 -3.13 6.08
C TRP A 95 3.19 -4.51 6.46
N TYR A 96 4.39 -4.55 7.04
CA TYR A 96 4.99 -5.76 7.57
C TYR A 96 5.14 -5.62 9.07
N TYR A 97 4.67 -6.61 9.82
CA TYR A 97 5.06 -6.76 11.21
C TYR A 97 6.40 -7.48 11.26
N VAL A 98 7.40 -6.86 11.88
CA VAL A 98 8.79 -7.30 11.77
C VAL A 98 9.49 -7.32 13.12
N ARG A 99 10.56 -8.11 13.19
CA ARG A 99 11.55 -8.09 14.26
C ARG A 99 12.87 -7.52 13.75
N LEU A 100 13.46 -6.56 14.44
CA LEU A 100 14.77 -6.03 14.03
C LEU A 100 15.89 -7.05 14.25
N GLU A 101 16.81 -7.13 13.29
CA GLU A 101 17.96 -8.04 13.32
C GLU A 101 18.76 -7.87 14.63
N GLY A 102 19.10 -9.00 15.27
CA GLY A 102 19.89 -9.01 16.51
C GLY A 102 19.15 -8.52 17.76
N THR A 103 17.82 -8.30 17.70
CA THR A 103 17.03 -7.80 18.84
C THR A 103 15.75 -8.59 19.06
N SER A 104 15.06 -8.25 20.15
CA SER A 104 13.66 -8.64 20.42
C SER A 104 12.69 -7.45 20.24
N THR A 105 13.09 -6.44 19.46
CA THR A 105 12.24 -5.27 19.19
C THR A 105 11.36 -5.54 17.97
N TYR A 106 10.06 -5.32 18.13
CA TYR A 106 9.05 -5.54 17.09
C TYR A 106 8.23 -4.28 16.80
N GLY A 107 7.66 -4.23 15.61
CA GLY A 107 6.70 -3.23 15.20
C GLY A 107 6.41 -3.31 13.71
N TRP A 108 5.77 -2.27 13.19
CA TRP A 108 5.31 -2.22 11.82
C TRP A 108 6.23 -1.38 10.94
N VAL A 109 6.42 -1.83 9.71
CA VAL A 109 7.16 -1.07 8.69
C VAL A 109 6.33 -0.99 7.42
N TRP A 110 6.29 0.20 6.83
CA TRP A 110 5.59 0.42 5.57
C TRP A 110 6.42 -0.12 4.42
N GLU A 111 5.79 -0.81 3.45
CA GLU A 111 6.50 -1.35 2.28
C GLU A 111 7.28 -0.29 1.53
N GLY A 112 6.78 0.95 1.53
CA GLY A 112 7.38 2.07 0.80
C GLY A 112 8.77 2.45 1.30
N ASP A 113 9.15 2.14 2.53
CA ASP A 113 10.46 2.46 3.11
C ASP A 113 11.50 1.34 2.96
N VAL A 114 11.07 0.14 2.55
CA VAL A 114 11.86 -1.08 2.68
C VAL A 114 12.03 -1.82 1.36
N SER A 115 13.03 -2.69 1.30
CA SER A 115 13.14 -3.74 0.29
C SER A 115 13.01 -5.07 1.03
N VAL A 116 12.08 -5.92 0.60
CA VAL A 116 11.86 -7.25 1.19
C VAL A 116 12.32 -8.36 0.25
N SER A 117 12.77 -9.45 0.83
CA SER A 117 13.12 -10.71 0.16
C SER A 117 12.41 -11.84 0.87
N TYR A 118 11.58 -12.58 0.16
CA TYR A 118 11.02 -13.84 0.64
C TYR A 118 12.05 -14.94 0.39
N THR A 119 12.57 -15.50 1.46
CA THR A 119 13.57 -16.57 1.43
C THR A 119 13.10 -17.64 2.38
N ASP A 120 13.29 -18.90 2.00
CA ASP A 120 13.07 -20.04 2.87
C ASP A 120 14.17 -20.04 3.93
N ASP A 121 13.96 -19.21 4.96
CA ASP A 121 14.95 -18.93 6.01
C ASP A 121 15.04 -20.12 6.99
N ASN A 122 14.06 -21.03 6.97
CA ASN A 122 14.02 -22.24 7.79
C ASN A 122 14.49 -23.50 7.03
N ASN A 123 14.66 -23.37 5.71
CA ASN A 123 15.19 -24.36 4.77
C ASN A 123 14.32 -25.63 4.62
N ASP A 124 12.99 -25.52 4.84
CA ASP A 124 12.01 -26.60 4.71
C ASP A 124 11.49 -26.81 3.27
N GLY A 125 11.90 -25.97 2.33
CA GLY A 125 11.52 -26.00 0.93
C GLY A 125 10.24 -25.23 0.60
N ILE A 126 9.64 -24.52 1.57
CA ILE A 126 8.39 -23.79 1.43
C ILE A 126 8.61 -22.31 1.77
N LEU A 127 8.08 -21.41 0.95
CA LEU A 127 8.00 -19.99 1.29
C LEU A 127 6.67 -19.71 1.99
N THR A 128 6.71 -19.49 3.29
CA THR A 128 5.51 -19.26 4.09
C THR A 128 5.30 -17.79 4.41
N ILE A 129 4.36 -17.16 3.69
CA ILE A 129 3.99 -15.76 3.90
C ILE A 129 2.65 -15.70 4.61
N TYR A 130 2.61 -15.08 5.79
CA TYR A 130 1.40 -15.00 6.61
C TYR A 130 0.73 -13.62 6.52
N SER A 131 -0.61 -13.62 6.54
CA SER A 131 -1.44 -12.48 6.92
C SER A 131 -1.42 -12.33 8.44
N CYS A 132 -1.43 -11.09 8.96
CA CYS A 132 -1.50 -10.83 10.40
C CYS A 132 -2.88 -11.10 11.04
N GLY A 133 -3.90 -11.42 10.23
CA GLY A 133 -5.25 -11.80 10.66
C GLY A 133 -5.96 -12.71 9.68
#